data_AF-A0A2P6W1N0-F1
#
_entry.id   AF-A0A2P6W1N0-F1
#
_cell.length_a   1.000
_cell.length_b   1.000
_cell.length_c   1.000
_cell.angle_alpha   90.00
_cell.angle_beta   90.00
_cell.angle_gamma   90.00
#
_symmetry.space_group_name_H-M   'P 1'
#
loop_
_entity.id
_entity.type
_entity.pdbx_description
1 polymer ?
#
loop_
_entity_poly.entity_id
_entity_poly.type
_entity_poly.pdbx_seq_one_letter_code
_entity_poly.pdbx_strand_id
1 'polypeptide(L)' 'MAAFTWKARVDSKGRVTIPARIRKKLGISQGDRISLSLNSTRVIQKQVENREEAIKLLSSLNFVKSFSYSDDFLEVVLDG' A
#
# COMPACT_ATOMS: atom_id res chain seq x y z
N MET A 1 -2.76 10.50 18.19
CA MET A 1 -3.54 11.11 17.07
C MET A 1 -4.45 10.05 16.50
N ALA A 2 -5.75 10.33 16.30
CA ALA A 2 -6.67 9.35 15.72
C ALA A 2 -6.42 9.17 14.22
N ALA A 3 -6.34 7.92 13.77
CA ALA A 3 -6.31 7.59 12.35
C ALA A 3 -7.61 8.08 11.68
N PHE A 4 -7.48 8.76 10.54
CA PHE A 4 -8.62 9.24 9.77
C PHE A 4 -8.61 8.55 8.41
N THR A 5 -9.68 7.83 8.10
CA THR A 5 -9.89 7.18 6.81
C THR A 5 -11.00 7.91 6.05
N TRP A 6 -10.74 8.27 4.81
CA TRP A 6 -11.75 8.81 3.89
C TRP A 6 -11.87 7.93 2.66
N LYS A 7 -13.12 7.77 2.19
CA LYS A 7 -13.47 7.08 0.96
C LYS A 7 -14.33 8.03 0.12
N ALA A 8 -14.08 8.08 -1.18
CA ALA A 8 -14.96 8.75 -2.13
C ALA A 8 -15.08 7.95 -3.42
N ARG A 9 -16.18 8.21 -4.13
CA ARG A 9 -16.32 7.75 -5.51
C ARG A 9 -15.56 8.68 -6.43
N VAL A 10 -14.95 8.07 -7.44
CA VAL A 10 -14.40 8.79 -8.58
C VAL A 10 -15.58 9.25 -9.45
N ASP A 11 -15.57 10.51 -9.86
CA ASP A 11 -16.62 11.05 -10.74
C ASP A 11 -16.44 10.58 -12.20
N SER A 12 -17.37 10.96 -13.08
CA SER A 12 -17.32 10.59 -14.51
C SER A 12 -16.10 11.13 -15.27
N LYS A 13 -15.34 12.05 -14.66
CA LYS A 13 -14.13 12.64 -15.25
C LYS A 13 -12.84 12.14 -14.57
N GLY A 14 -12.92 11.11 -13.73
CA GLY A 14 -11.73 10.56 -13.06
C GLY A 14 -11.24 11.37 -11.86
N ARG A 15 -12.06 12.28 -11.29
CA ARG A 15 -11.65 13.16 -10.20
C ARG A 15 -12.15 12.65 -8.85
N VAL A 16 -11.46 13.04 -7.78
CA VAL A 16 -11.90 12.82 -6.40
C VAL A 16 -11.95 14.13 -5.62
N THR A 17 -12.99 14.31 -4.81
CA THR A 17 -13.15 15.52 -4.00
C THR A 17 -12.52 15.37 -2.63
N ILE A 18 -11.38 16.01 -2.38
CA ILE A 18 -10.76 16.04 -1.05
C ILE A 18 -11.68 16.81 -0.08
N PRO A 19 -12.24 16.19 0.99
CA PRO A 19 -13.14 16.87 1.92
C PRO A 19 -12.49 18.06 2.62
N ALA A 20 -13.28 19.08 2.97
CA ALA A 20 -12.81 20.32 3.57
C ALA A 20 -11.98 20.09 4.85
N ARG A 21 -12.33 19.09 5.66
CA ARG A 21 -11.58 18.73 6.89
C ARG A 21 -10.16 18.24 6.58
N ILE A 22 -9.97 17.47 5.51
CA ILE A 22 -8.64 17.00 5.08
C ILE A 22 -7.84 18.18 4.55
N ARG A 23 -8.45 19.00 3.68
CA ARG A 23 -7.80 20.19 3.12
C ARG A 23 -7.25 21.11 4.21
N LYS A 24 -8.07 21.43 5.23
CA LYS A 24 -7.65 22.25 6.37
C LYS A 24 -6.49 21.64 7.14
N LYS A 25 -6.49 20.33 7.39
CA LYS A 25 -5.42 19.64 8.12
C LYS A 25 -4.10 19.58 7.35
N LEU A 26 -4.17 19.47 6.03
CA LEU A 26 -3.00 19.35 5.15
C LEU A 26 -2.55 20.69 4.55
N GLY A 27 -3.24 21.79 4.85
CA GLY A 27 -2.94 23.11 4.28
C GLY A 27 -3.25 23.26 2.79
N ILE A 28 -4.08 22.36 2.22
CA ILE A 28 -4.39 22.35 0.78
C ILE A 28 -5.40 23.44 0.43
N SER A 29 -5.03 24.29 -0.51
CA SER A 29 -5.80 25.43 -1.01
C SER A 29 -6.07 25.32 -2.51
N GLN A 30 -6.95 26.18 -3.02
CA GLN A 30 -7.20 26.27 -4.46
C GLN A 30 -5.93 26.74 -5.18
N GLY A 31 -5.56 26.05 -6.26
CA GLY A 31 -4.37 26.35 -7.06
C GLY A 31 -3.15 25.50 -6.68
N ASP A 32 -3.19 24.81 -5.53
CA ASP A 32 -2.09 23.94 -5.11
C ASP A 32 -1.93 22.75 -6.06
N ARG A 33 -0.67 22.44 -6.38
CA ARG A 33 -0.32 21.24 -7.14
C ARG A 33 -0.16 20.07 -6.17
N ILE A 34 -1.04 19.08 -6.32
CA ILE A 34 -0.99 17.85 -5.52
C ILE A 34 -0.32 16.75 -6.35
N SER A 35 0.69 16.10 -5.79
CA SER A 35 1.28 14.88 -6.33
C SER A 35 0.72 13.68 -5.57
N LEU A 36 0.31 12.65 -6.30
CA LEU A 36 -0.16 11.40 -5.73
C LEU A 36 0.73 10.28 -6.26
N SER A 37 1.61 9.76 -5.42
CA SER A 37 2.48 8.63 -5.73
C SER A 37 1.91 7.36 -5.11
N LEU A 38 1.66 6.33 -5.93
CA LEU A 38 1.52 4.98 -5.40
C LEU A 38 2.91 4.47 -5.04
N ASN A 39 3.26 4.54 -3.76
CA ASN A 39 4.31 3.69 -3.21
C ASN A 39 3.62 2.44 -2.68
N SER A 40 3.36 1.52 -3.59
CA SER A 40 2.66 0.26 -3.34
C SER A 40 3.58 -0.83 -2.76
N THR A 41 4.76 -0.45 -2.26
CA THR A 41 5.66 -1.37 -1.58
C THR A 41 4.99 -1.92 -0.33
N ARG A 42 4.43 -3.11 -0.44
CA ARG A 42 3.83 -3.83 0.69
C ARG A 42 4.83 -4.91 1.12
N VAL A 43 5.24 -4.83 2.39
CA VAL A 43 6.06 -5.88 3.00
C VAL A 43 5.13 -6.85 3.73
N ILE A 44 5.20 -8.12 3.37
CA ILE A 44 4.52 -9.23 4.05
C ILE A 44 5.60 -10.04 4.74
N GLN A 45 5.54 -10.14 6.06
CA GLN A 45 6.37 -11.05 6.83
C GLN A 45 5.49 -12.17 7.37
N LYS A 46 5.86 -13.42 7.07
CA LYS A 46 5.12 -14.60 7.54
C LYS A 46 6.11 -15.63 8.08
N GLN A 47 5.81 -16.18 9.25
CA GLN A 47 6.48 -17.39 9.72
C GLN A 47 6.05 -18.56 8.84
N VAL A 48 7.00 -19.41 8.47
CA VAL A 48 6.78 -20.61 7.66
C VAL A 48 7.59 -21.76 8.27
N GLU A 49 7.05 -22.97 8.22
CA GLU A 49 7.66 -24.12 8.89
C GLU A 49 8.89 -24.67 8.15
N ASN A 50 8.93 -24.46 6.84
CA ASN A 50 10.00 -24.95 5.97
C ASN A 50 10.03 -24.20 4.63
N ARG A 51 11.08 -24.48 3.85
CA ARG A 51 11.31 -23.88 2.54
C ARG A 51 10.19 -24.19 1.53
N GLU A 52 9.53 -25.34 1.63
CA GLU A 52 8.47 -25.74 0.70
C GLU A 52 7.21 -24.90 0.91
N GLU A 53 6.84 -24.62 2.17
CA GLU A 53 5.76 -23.68 2.50
C GLU A 53 6.10 -22.27 2.01
N ALA A 54 7.35 -21.83 2.19
CA ALA A 54 7.83 -20.53 1.71
C ALA A 54 7.65 -20.39 0.18
N ILE A 55 8.05 -21.40 -0.58
CA ILE A 55 7.92 -21.43 -2.05
C ILE A 55 6.44 -21.43 -2.46
N LYS A 56 5.60 -22.19 -1.77
CA LYS A 56 4.15 -22.23 -2.04
C LYS A 56 3.50 -20.87 -1.80
N LEU A 57 3.87 -20.19 -0.71
CA LEU A 57 3.40 -18.84 -0.42
C LEU A 57 3.86 -17.86 -1.49
N LEU A 58 5.16 -17.82 -1.82
CA LEU A 58 5.71 -16.97 -2.87
C LEU A 58 5.00 -17.18 -4.21
N SER A 59 4.77 -18.44 -4.58
CA SER A 59 4.10 -18.80 -5.85
C SER A 59 2.63 -18.40 -5.89
N SER A 60 2.00 -18.14 -4.74
CA SER A 60 0.61 -17.66 -4.66
C SER A 60 0.48 -16.14 -4.72
N LEU A 61 1.60 -15.41 -4.59
CA LEU A 61 1.63 -13.96 -4.57
C LEU A 61 1.88 -13.41 -5.98
N ASN A 62 1.23 -12.29 -6.29
CA ASN A 62 1.49 -11.52 -7.52
C ASN A 62 2.36 -10.30 -7.20
N PHE A 63 3.10 -9.81 -8.19
CA PHE A 63 3.91 -8.59 -8.10
C PHE A 63 5.03 -8.65 -7.05
N VAL A 64 5.65 -9.82 -6.84
CA VAL A 64 6.81 -9.94 -5.94
C VAL A 64 8.00 -9.18 -6.53
N LYS A 65 8.43 -8.14 -5.82
CA LYS A 65 9.62 -7.35 -6.14
C LYS A 65 10.88 -8.04 -5.65
N SER A 66 10.87 -8.46 -4.39
CA SER A 66 11.97 -9.17 -3.74
C SER A 66 11.45 -10.00 -2.58
N PHE A 67 12.24 -10.99 -2.15
CA PHE A 67 11.95 -11.77 -0.96
C PHE A 67 13.25 -12.11 -0.22
N SER A 68 13.15 -12.36 1.08
CA SER A 68 14.21 -12.95 1.88
C SER A 68 13.64 -14.07 2.75
N TYR A 69 14.45 -15.10 2.95
CA TYR A 69 14.15 -16.18 3.87
C TYR A 69 15.28 -16.26 4.88
N SER A 70 14.95 -16.03 6.15
CA SER A 70 15.89 -16.10 7.28
C SER A 70 15.22 -16.85 8.41
N ASP A 71 15.94 -17.81 8.98
CA ASP A 71 15.45 -18.68 10.05
C ASP A 71 14.15 -19.38 9.62
N ASP A 72 13.02 -18.96 10.20
CA ASP A 72 11.67 -19.48 9.94
C ASP A 72 10.74 -18.40 9.36
N PHE A 73 11.29 -17.28 8.86
CA PHE A 73 10.51 -16.17 8.34
C PHE A 73 10.76 -15.95 6.85
N LEU A 74 9.65 -15.83 6.13
CA LEU A 74 9.60 -15.34 4.77
C LEU A 74 9.16 -13.88 4.78
N GLU A 75 10.04 -12.99 4.35
CA GLU A 75 9.72 -11.59 4.07
C GLU A 75 9.57 -11.41 2.57
N VAL A 76 8.46 -10.79 2.14
CA VAL A 76 8.14 -10.55 0.73
C VAL A 76 7.83 -9.08 0.55
N VAL A 77 8.56 -8.46 -0.37
CA VAL A 77 8.30 -7.10 -0.84
C VAL A 77 7.50 -7.22 -2.12
N LEU A 78 6.29 -6.68 -2.12
CA LEU A 78 5.44 -6.60 -3.30
C LEU A 78 5.57 -5.21 -3.92
N ASP A 79 5.78 -5.15 -5.23
CA ASP A 79 5.35 -4.00 -6.02
C ASP A 79 3.81 -4.02 -6.08
N GLY A 80 3.15 -2.89 -6.31
CA GLY A 80 1.70 -2.92 -6.54
C GLY A 80 1.19 -1.74 -7.33
#